data_AF-Q8BNW3-F1
#
_entry.id   AF-Q8BNW3-F1
#
_cell.length_a   1.000
_cell.length_b   1.000
_cell.length_c   1.000
_cell.angle_alpha   90.00
_cell.angle_beta   90.00
_cell.angle_gamma   90.00
#
_symmetry.space_group_name_H-M   'P 1'
#
loop_
_entity.id
_entity.type
_entity.pdbx_description
1 polymer ?
#
loop_
_entity_poly.entity_id
_entity_poly.type
_entity_poly.pdbx_seq_one_letter_code
_entity_poly.pdbx_strand_id
1 'polypeptide(L)'
;MTAAFAPLTWVAVALLEGSFYQCAVSGSARLAPYLCKGRDPNCNATLPQAPCNKQKVEMQEILSQLKAQSQVFGWILIAAVIILLLLVKSVTRCFSPVSYLQLKFWEIYWEKEKQILQNQAAENATQLAEENVRCFFECSKPKECNTPSSKDWQEISALYTFNPKNQFYSMLHKYVSREEMSGSVRSVEGDAVIPALGFVDDMSMTNTHEL
;
A
#
# COMPACT_ATOMS: atom_id res chain seq x y z
N MET A 1 -4.58 -0.75 -3.82
CA MET A 1 -5.52 0.09 -3.05
C MET A 1 -4.90 0.66 -1.77
N THR A 2 -4.07 -0.12 -1.08
CA THR A 2 -3.33 0.29 0.12
C THR A 2 -2.51 1.58 -0.05
N ALA A 3 -1.76 1.73 -1.15
CA ALA A 3 -0.93 2.92 -1.40
C ALA A 3 -1.73 4.22 -1.61
N ALA A 4 -2.95 4.16 -2.13
CA ALA A 4 -3.77 5.34 -2.41
C ALA A 4 -4.60 5.79 -1.20
N PHE A 5 -4.67 4.97 -0.14
CA PHE A 5 -5.47 5.28 1.04
C PHE A 5 -4.98 6.55 1.75
N ALA A 6 -3.68 6.66 2.02
CA ALA A 6 -3.11 7.81 2.71
C ALA A 6 -3.27 9.14 1.94
N PRO A 7 -3.04 9.21 0.62
CA PRO A 7 -3.38 10.40 -0.16
C PRO A 7 -4.87 10.77 -0.11
N LEU A 8 -5.77 9.79 -0.21
CA LEU A 8 -7.22 10.04 -0.17
C LEU A 8 -7.70 10.52 1.20
N THR A 9 -7.17 9.96 2.28
CA THR A 9 -7.49 10.42 3.64
C THR A 9 -6.97 11.83 3.88
N TRP A 10 -5.77 12.16 3.39
CA TRP A 10 -5.30 13.54 3.45
C TRP A 10 -6.23 14.47 2.67
N VAL A 11 -6.54 14.20 1.40
CA VAL A 11 -7.48 15.05 0.64
C VAL A 11 -8.83 15.23 1.36
N ALA A 12 -9.37 14.18 1.96
CA ALA A 12 -10.61 14.28 2.75
C ALA A 12 -10.46 15.21 3.96
N VAL A 13 -9.36 15.09 4.72
CA VAL A 13 -9.07 15.97 5.88
C VAL A 13 -8.88 17.42 5.43
N ALA A 14 -8.18 17.66 4.31
CA ALA A 14 -8.01 19.00 3.74
C ALA A 14 -9.35 19.65 3.38
N LEU A 15 -10.27 18.86 2.80
CA LEU A 15 -11.61 19.31 2.45
C LEU A 15 -12.48 19.58 3.68
N LEU A 16 -12.35 18.80 4.75
CA LEU A 16 -13.09 19.04 6.00
C LEU A 16 -12.62 20.31 6.72
N GLU A 17 -11.31 20.61 6.68
CA GLU A 17 -10.78 21.88 7.17
C GLU A 17 -11.35 23.07 6.38
N GLY A 18 -11.41 22.92 5.05
CA GLY A 18 -12.06 23.84 4.11
C GLY A 18 -11.28 25.10 3.79
N SER A 19 -10.14 25.35 4.44
CA SER A 19 -9.24 26.49 4.20
C SER A 19 -8.69 26.48 2.76
N PHE A 20 -8.18 25.33 2.32
CA PHE A 20 -7.67 25.13 0.95
C PHE A 20 -8.75 25.33 -0.11
N TYR A 21 -9.95 24.79 0.12
CA TYR A 21 -11.08 24.92 -0.81
C TYR A 21 -11.57 26.37 -0.92
N GLN A 22 -11.69 27.07 0.22
CA GLN A 22 -12.04 28.49 0.25
C GLN A 22 -11.03 29.32 -0.56
N CYS A 23 -9.73 29.09 -0.37
CA CYS A 23 -8.68 29.80 -1.09
C CYS A 23 -8.72 29.51 -2.60
N ALA A 24 -8.86 28.24 -3.00
CA ALA A 24 -8.91 27.85 -4.40
C ALA A 24 -10.13 28.43 -5.15
N VAL A 25 -11.31 28.41 -4.51
CA VAL A 25 -12.55 28.87 -5.14
C VAL A 25 -12.64 30.40 -5.18
N SER A 26 -12.19 31.09 -4.13
CA SER A 26 -12.17 32.56 -4.09
C SER A 26 -11.20 33.18 -5.12
N GLY A 27 -10.12 32.49 -5.48
CA GLY A 27 -9.21 32.89 -6.55
C GLY A 27 -9.67 32.52 -7.97
N SER A 28 -10.78 31.78 -8.12
CA SER A 28 -11.25 31.30 -9.42
C SER A 28 -12.03 32.35 -10.20
N ALA A 29 -11.44 32.86 -11.28
CA ALA A 29 -12.09 33.83 -12.17
C ALA A 29 -13.38 33.29 -12.82
N ARG A 30 -13.53 31.97 -12.96
CA ARG A 30 -14.74 31.35 -13.54
C ARG A 30 -15.89 31.24 -12.54
N LEU A 31 -15.59 31.01 -11.26
CA LEU A 31 -16.61 30.84 -10.22
C LEU A 31 -16.99 32.16 -9.56
N ALA A 32 -16.12 33.18 -9.60
CA ALA A 32 -16.38 34.50 -9.02
C ALA A 32 -17.73 35.13 -9.45
N PRO A 33 -18.12 35.16 -10.74
CA PRO A 33 -19.41 35.74 -11.16
C PRO A 33 -20.63 35.01 -10.60
N TYR A 34 -20.52 33.70 -10.37
CA TYR A 34 -21.61 32.89 -9.80
C TYR A 34 -21.74 33.13 -8.29
N LEU A 35 -20.62 33.25 -7.58
CA LEU A 35 -20.56 33.49 -6.15
C LEU A 35 -20.97 34.93 -5.78
N CYS A 36 -20.69 35.89 -6.67
CA CYS A 36 -21.02 37.30 -6.52
C CYS A 36 -22.36 37.71 -7.17
N LYS A 37 -23.18 36.76 -7.61
CA LYS A 37 -24.43 37.04 -8.31
C LYS A 37 -25.41 37.79 -7.40
N GLY A 38 -25.81 38.99 -7.79
CA GLY A 38 -26.76 39.82 -7.02
C GLY A 38 -26.13 40.58 -5.85
N ARG A 39 -24.79 40.69 -5.81
CA ARG A 39 -24.02 41.39 -4.77
C ARG A 39 -23.29 42.61 -5.34
N ASP A 40 -22.60 43.35 -4.47
CA ASP A 40 -21.81 44.53 -4.79
C ASP A 40 -20.95 44.37 -6.07
N PRO A 41 -20.90 45.39 -6.95
CA PRO A 41 -20.15 45.31 -8.21
C PRO A 41 -18.64 45.10 -8.02
N ASN A 42 -18.08 45.41 -6.86
CA ASN A 42 -16.68 45.19 -6.51
C ASN A 42 -16.42 43.81 -5.87
N CYS A 43 -17.44 42.95 -5.77
CA CYS A 43 -17.33 41.60 -5.19
C CYS A 43 -16.29 40.76 -5.93
N ASN A 44 -16.30 40.73 -7.27
CA ASN A 44 -15.34 39.95 -8.05
C ASN A 44 -13.88 40.35 -7.81
N ALA A 45 -13.60 41.64 -7.63
CA ALA A 45 -12.24 42.14 -7.41
C ALA A 45 -11.77 41.92 -5.96
N THR A 46 -12.69 41.86 -4.99
CA THR A 46 -12.37 41.69 -3.57
C THR A 46 -12.46 40.25 -3.08
N LEU A 47 -13.12 39.35 -3.83
CA LEU A 47 -13.29 37.94 -3.50
C LEU A 47 -11.95 37.19 -3.28
N PRO A 48 -10.90 37.38 -4.10
CA PRO A 48 -9.63 36.68 -3.88
C PRO A 48 -8.91 37.08 -2.58
N GLN A 49 -9.20 38.28 -2.05
CA GLN A 49 -8.61 38.79 -0.81
C GLN A 49 -9.45 38.44 0.43
N ALA A 50 -10.69 37.97 0.24
CA ALA A 50 -11.60 37.64 1.33
C ALA A 50 -11.08 36.61 2.34
N PRO A 51 -10.35 35.54 1.94
CA PRO A 51 -9.81 34.57 2.90
C PRO A 51 -8.80 35.20 3.88
N CYS A 52 -8.07 36.22 3.42
CA CYS A 52 -7.05 36.93 4.19
C CYS A 52 -7.61 38.13 4.95
N ASN A 53 -8.61 38.83 4.40
CA ASN A 53 -9.18 40.05 4.96
C ASN A 53 -10.68 39.88 5.28
N LYS A 54 -10.98 39.36 6.49
CA LYS A 54 -12.32 39.00 6.96
C LYS A 54 -13.23 40.20 7.33
N GLN A 55 -12.93 41.40 6.85
CA GLN A 55 -13.56 42.64 7.34
C GLN A 55 -14.99 42.89 6.81
N LYS A 56 -15.40 42.25 5.71
CA LYS A 56 -16.74 42.43 5.12
C LYS A 56 -17.66 41.28 5.49
N VAL A 57 -18.78 41.59 6.15
CA VAL A 57 -19.83 40.63 6.57
C VAL A 57 -20.33 39.78 5.40
N GLU A 58 -20.53 40.40 4.23
CA GLU A 58 -20.92 39.71 3.01
C GLU A 58 -19.92 38.62 2.60
N MET A 59 -18.62 38.92 2.64
CA MET A 59 -17.58 37.95 2.28
C MET A 59 -17.50 36.78 3.25
N GLN A 60 -17.79 37.03 4.52
CA GLN A 60 -17.85 35.99 5.55
C GLN A 60 -18.99 35.00 5.31
N GLU A 61 -20.11 35.45 4.75
CA GLU A 61 -21.22 34.59 4.34
C GLU A 61 -20.82 33.66 3.19
N ILE A 62 -20.20 34.20 2.13
CA ILE A 62 -19.69 33.41 1.00
C ILE A 62 -18.65 32.39 1.49
N LEU A 63 -17.71 32.81 2.34
CA LEU A 63 -16.70 31.91 2.90
C LEU A 63 -17.32 30.79 3.74
N SER A 64 -18.38 31.08 4.50
CA SER A 64 -19.12 30.08 5.28
C SER A 64 -19.83 29.08 4.38
N GLN A 65 -20.46 29.55 3.29
CA GLN A 65 -21.06 28.66 2.28
C GLN A 65 -20.01 27.78 1.60
N LEU A 66 -18.86 28.35 1.22
CA LEU A 66 -17.74 27.59 0.64
C LEU A 66 -17.16 26.57 1.62
N LYS A 67 -17.11 26.90 2.92
CA LYS A 67 -16.69 25.94 3.96
C LYS A 67 -17.66 24.77 4.06
N ALA A 68 -18.96 25.06 4.10
CA ALA A 68 -20.00 24.03 4.13
C ALA A 68 -19.94 23.14 2.88
N GLN A 69 -19.76 23.73 1.70
CA GLN A 69 -19.60 22.99 0.45
C GLN A 69 -18.35 22.09 0.48
N SER A 70 -17.23 22.60 0.97
CA SER A 70 -16.00 21.82 1.16
C SER A 70 -16.22 20.63 2.09
N GLN A 71 -16.92 20.83 3.21
CA GLN A 71 -17.22 19.78 4.17
C GLN A 71 -18.12 18.70 3.57
N VAL A 72 -19.15 19.09 2.80
CA VAL A 72 -20.02 18.14 2.09
C VAL A 72 -19.21 17.30 1.11
N PHE A 73 -18.31 17.90 0.31
CA PHE A 73 -17.42 17.15 -0.57
C PHE A 73 -16.46 16.22 0.21
N GLY A 74 -15.92 16.67 1.34
CA GLY A 74 -15.10 15.84 2.22
C GLY A 74 -15.85 14.60 2.72
N TRP A 75 -17.09 14.76 3.20
CA TRP A 75 -17.93 13.66 3.65
C TRP A 75 -18.34 12.70 2.53
N ILE A 76 -18.68 13.23 1.35
CA ILE A 76 -18.99 12.41 0.17
C ILE A 76 -17.78 11.59 -0.24
N LEU A 77 -16.58 12.19 -0.24
CA LEU A 77 -15.34 11.49 -0.56
C LEU A 77 -15.05 10.36 0.44
N ILE A 78 -15.20 10.61 1.74
CA ILE A 78 -15.03 9.59 2.78
C ILE A 78 -16.02 8.43 2.56
N ALA A 79 -17.30 8.74 2.36
CA ALA A 79 -18.31 7.73 2.11
C ALA A 79 -18.00 6.89 0.87
N ALA A 80 -17.60 7.53 -0.23
CA ALA A 80 -17.22 6.85 -1.47
C ALA A 80 -16.02 5.92 -1.28
N VAL A 81 -14.99 6.35 -0.54
CA VAL A 81 -13.82 5.52 -0.21
C VAL A 81 -14.22 4.30 0.62
N ILE A 82 -15.06 4.49 1.65
CA ILE A 82 -15.55 3.37 2.48
C ILE A 82 -16.34 2.36 1.65
N ILE A 83 -17.28 2.83 0.83
CA ILE A 83 -18.08 1.96 -0.06
C ILE A 83 -17.17 1.19 -1.00
N LEU A 84 -16.20 1.86 -1.63
CA LEU A 84 -15.25 1.24 -2.52
C LEU A 84 -14.41 0.16 -1.82
N LEU A 85 -13.91 0.43 -0.61
CA LEU A 85 -13.19 -0.56 0.21
C LEU A 85 -14.06 -1.77 0.54
N LEU A 86 -15.33 -1.56 0.90
CA LEU A 86 -16.28 -2.63 1.18
C LEU A 86 -16.57 -3.48 -0.06
N LEU A 87 -16.74 -2.85 -1.23
CA LEU A 87 -16.94 -3.55 -2.49
C LEU A 87 -15.71 -4.41 -2.84
N VAL A 88 -14.51 -3.85 -2.74
CA VAL A 88 -13.27 -4.61 -3.02
C VAL A 88 -13.09 -5.75 -2.03
N LYS A 89 -13.30 -5.52 -0.73
CA LYS A 89 -13.24 -6.59 0.29
C LYS A 89 -14.29 -7.68 0.05
N SER A 90 -15.50 -7.31 -0.33
CA SER A 90 -16.58 -8.25 -0.63
C SER A 90 -16.24 -9.08 -1.87
N VAL A 91 -15.82 -8.43 -2.97
CA VAL A 91 -15.43 -9.11 -4.22
C VAL A 91 -14.25 -10.04 -3.97
N THR A 92 -13.16 -9.55 -3.38
CA THR A 92 -11.98 -10.39 -3.08
C THR A 92 -12.33 -11.60 -2.22
N ARG A 93 -13.25 -11.48 -1.26
CA ARG A 93 -13.72 -12.59 -0.43
C ARG A 93 -14.67 -13.54 -1.17
N CYS A 94 -15.58 -13.03 -2.00
CA CYS A 94 -16.51 -13.84 -2.79
C CYS A 94 -15.81 -14.62 -3.93
N PHE A 95 -14.73 -14.07 -4.50
CA PHE A 95 -13.96 -14.69 -5.57
C PHE A 95 -12.72 -15.45 -5.07
N SER A 96 -12.54 -15.59 -3.76
CA SER A 96 -11.44 -16.40 -3.21
C SER A 96 -11.72 -17.88 -3.49
N PRO A 97 -10.87 -18.57 -4.28
CA PRO A 97 -11.03 -20.01 -4.55
C PRO A 97 -10.68 -20.88 -3.34
N VAL A 98 -10.10 -20.28 -2.29
CA VAL A 98 -9.61 -20.93 -1.07
C VAL A 98 -10.54 -20.63 0.11
N SER A 99 -10.80 -21.63 0.95
CA SER A 99 -11.63 -21.48 2.15
C SER A 99 -11.06 -20.43 3.10
N TYR A 100 -11.92 -19.70 3.84
CA TYR A 100 -11.49 -18.69 4.81
C TYR A 100 -10.50 -19.24 5.85
N LEU A 101 -10.70 -20.49 6.31
CA LEU A 101 -9.81 -21.11 7.30
C LEU A 101 -8.45 -21.44 6.69
N GLN A 102 -8.43 -21.91 5.44
CA GLN A 102 -7.19 -22.17 4.69
C GLN A 102 -6.43 -20.86 4.44
N LEU A 103 -7.12 -19.77 4.08
CA LEU A 103 -6.51 -18.45 3.92
C LEU A 103 -5.88 -17.97 5.23
N LYS A 104 -6.56 -18.16 6.37
CA LYS A 104 -6.01 -17.80 7.69
C LYS A 104 -4.79 -18.62 8.06
N PHE A 105 -4.82 -19.93 7.80
CA PHE A 105 -3.65 -20.78 7.97
C PHE A 105 -2.49 -20.30 7.08
N TRP A 106 -2.78 -19.91 5.84
CA TRP A 106 -1.80 -19.42 4.88
C TRP A 106 -1.12 -18.13 5.35
N GLU A 107 -1.90 -17.15 5.82
CA GLU A 107 -1.36 -15.91 6.41
C GLU A 107 -0.39 -16.23 7.57
N ILE A 108 -0.75 -17.18 8.44
CA ILE A 108 0.10 -17.61 9.55
C ILE A 108 1.38 -18.31 9.06
N TYR A 109 1.24 -19.21 8.08
CA TYR A 109 2.37 -19.92 7.49
C TYR A 109 3.38 -18.94 6.89
N TRP A 110 2.91 -18.00 6.08
CA TRP A 110 3.74 -16.99 5.41
C TRP A 110 4.51 -16.13 6.42
N GLU A 111 3.83 -15.63 7.45
CA GLU A 111 4.47 -14.82 8.50
C GLU A 111 5.56 -15.62 9.23
N LYS A 112 5.31 -16.90 9.51
CA LYS A 112 6.29 -17.78 10.16
C LYS A 112 7.47 -18.13 9.25
N GLU A 113 7.21 -18.44 7.98
CA GLU A 113 8.25 -18.71 7.00
C GLU A 113 9.19 -17.50 6.86
N LYS A 114 8.63 -16.29 6.74
CA LYS A 114 9.39 -15.04 6.68
C LYS A 114 10.26 -14.82 7.92
N GLN A 115 9.69 -14.98 9.11
CA GLN A 115 10.44 -14.84 10.37
C GLN A 115 11.60 -15.83 10.46
N ILE A 116 11.36 -17.11 10.13
CA ILE A 116 12.38 -18.16 10.15
C ILE A 116 13.46 -17.87 9.12
N LEU A 117 13.08 -17.49 7.89
CA LEU A 117 14.01 -17.17 6.82
C LEU A 117 14.91 -15.99 7.18
N GLN A 118 14.37 -14.93 7.78
CA GLN A 118 15.15 -13.77 8.22
C GLN A 118 16.15 -14.14 9.31
N ASN A 119 15.73 -14.90 10.32
CA ASN A 119 16.59 -15.34 11.41
C ASN A 119 17.74 -16.23 10.89
N GLN A 120 17.43 -17.21 10.04
CA GLN A 120 18.42 -18.10 9.44
C GLN A 120 19.36 -17.36 8.48
N ALA A 121 18.85 -16.39 7.70
CA ALA A 121 19.68 -15.57 6.84
C ALA A 121 20.67 -14.71 7.65
N ALA A 122 20.23 -14.11 8.76
CA ALA A 122 21.09 -13.33 9.64
C ALA A 122 22.17 -14.18 10.31
N GLU A 123 21.82 -15.38 10.79
CA GLU A 123 22.76 -16.34 11.38
C GLU A 123 23.81 -16.78 10.35
N ASN A 124 23.38 -17.21 9.16
CA ASN A 124 24.27 -17.64 8.09
C ASN A 124 25.18 -16.51 7.58
N ALA A 125 24.65 -15.28 7.47
CA ALA A 125 25.46 -14.12 7.10
C ALA A 125 26.53 -13.79 8.15
N THR A 126 26.19 -13.93 9.44
CA THR A 126 27.12 -13.72 10.54
C THR A 126 28.25 -14.75 10.51
N GLN A 127 27.91 -16.04 10.39
CA GLN A 127 28.90 -17.12 10.30
C GLN A 127 29.84 -16.95 9.09
N LEU A 128 29.28 -16.60 7.93
CA LEU A 128 30.07 -16.33 6.72
C LEU A 128 31.01 -15.13 6.90
N ALA A 129 30.55 -14.06 7.55
CA ALA A 129 31.38 -12.89 7.83
C ALA A 129 32.52 -13.23 8.81
N GLU A 130 32.23 -13.96 9.89
CA GLU A 130 33.22 -14.41 10.87
C GLU A 130 34.31 -15.28 10.23
N GLU A 131 33.92 -16.23 9.37
CA GLU A 131 34.87 -17.09 8.66
C GLU A 131 35.76 -16.29 7.71
N ASN A 132 35.18 -15.37 6.92
CA ASN A 132 35.94 -14.54 5.99
C ASN A 132 36.93 -13.62 6.72
N VAL A 133 36.51 -13.00 7.83
CA VAL A 133 37.39 -12.14 8.65
C VAL A 133 38.52 -12.95 9.26
N ARG A 134 38.23 -14.14 9.81
CA ARG A 134 39.24 -15.03 10.38
C ARG A 134 40.27 -15.46 9.33
N CYS A 135 39.82 -15.93 8.16
CA CYS A 135 40.73 -16.33 7.08
C CYS A 135 41.61 -15.19 6.57
N PHE A 136 41.08 -13.96 6.52
CA PHE A 136 41.84 -12.77 6.15
C PHE A 136 43.01 -12.51 7.11
N PHE A 137 42.76 -12.56 8.43
CA PHE A 137 43.81 -12.32 9.43
C PHE A 137 44.78 -13.51 9.60
N GLU A 138 44.32 -14.74 9.40
CA GLU A 138 45.16 -15.95 9.46
C GLU A 138 45.93 -16.22 8.16
N CYS A 139 45.73 -15.42 7.10
CA CYS A 139 46.26 -15.67 5.76
C CYS A 139 45.94 -17.09 5.24
N SER A 140 44.80 -17.65 5.64
CA SER A 140 44.33 -18.98 5.27
C SER A 140 43.26 -18.90 4.17
N LYS A 141 43.05 -20.00 3.43
CA LYS A 141 41.99 -20.06 2.41
C LYS A 141 40.64 -20.31 3.09
N PRO A 142 39.55 -19.63 2.67
CA PRO A 142 38.22 -19.86 3.21
C PRO A 142 37.74 -21.28 2.88
N LYS A 143 36.91 -21.87 3.76
CA LYS A 143 36.18 -23.10 3.44
C LYS A 143 35.15 -22.79 2.36
N GLU A 144 34.85 -23.78 1.50
CA GLU A 144 33.77 -23.65 0.53
C GLU A 144 32.45 -23.46 1.29
N CYS A 145 31.89 -22.24 1.18
CA CYS A 145 30.60 -21.93 1.76
C CYS A 145 29.53 -22.11 0.69
N ASN A 146 28.55 -22.99 0.96
CA ASN A 146 27.43 -23.24 0.07
C ASN A 146 26.35 -22.19 0.30
N THR A 147 26.57 -20.96 -0.19
CA THR A 147 25.50 -19.98 -0.28
C THR A 147 24.61 -20.28 -1.49
N PRO A 148 23.28 -20.13 -1.38
CA PRO A 148 22.40 -20.28 -2.54
C PRO A 148 22.82 -19.36 -3.69
N SER A 149 22.68 -19.83 -4.93
CA SER A 149 23.08 -19.05 -6.10
C SER A 149 22.14 -17.87 -6.32
N SER A 150 22.60 -16.87 -7.07
CA SER A 150 21.74 -15.72 -7.43
C SER A 150 20.49 -16.12 -8.20
N LYS A 151 20.53 -17.25 -8.93
CA LYS A 151 19.37 -17.81 -9.63
C LYS A 151 18.35 -18.38 -8.66
N ASP A 152 18.80 -19.06 -7.61
CA ASP A 152 17.93 -19.66 -6.59
C ASP A 152 17.21 -18.56 -5.81
N TRP A 153 17.93 -17.50 -5.43
CA TRP A 153 17.36 -16.29 -4.82
C TRP A 153 16.32 -15.62 -5.72
N GLN A 154 16.61 -15.50 -7.03
CA GLN A 154 15.67 -14.91 -7.96
C GLN A 154 14.39 -15.73 -8.08
N GLU A 155 14.48 -17.06 -8.03
CA GLU A 155 13.35 -17.96 -8.20
C GLU A 155 12.39 -17.96 -7.01
N ILE A 156 12.92 -17.94 -5.78
CA ILE A 156 12.09 -17.84 -4.57
C ILE A 156 11.48 -16.43 -4.39
N SER A 157 12.03 -15.42 -5.07
CA SER A 157 11.56 -14.02 -5.04
C SER A 157 10.51 -13.69 -6.12
N ALA A 158 10.16 -14.64 -6.98
CA ALA A 158 9.16 -14.42 -8.01
C ALA A 158 7.76 -14.20 -7.39
N LEU A 159 6.86 -13.55 -8.14
CA LEU A 159 5.49 -13.34 -7.70
C LEU A 159 4.79 -14.68 -7.48
N TYR A 160 4.00 -14.77 -6.41
CA TYR A 160 3.27 -15.97 -6.08
C TYR A 160 2.22 -16.31 -7.15
N THR A 161 2.27 -17.56 -7.62
CA THR A 161 1.29 -18.12 -8.55
C THR A 161 0.56 -19.28 -7.90
N PHE A 162 -0.77 -19.17 -7.79
CA PHE A 162 -1.60 -20.23 -7.24
C PHE A 162 -1.83 -21.33 -8.27
N ASN A 163 -1.67 -22.59 -7.85
CA ASN A 163 -2.05 -23.75 -8.64
C ASN A 163 -3.06 -24.60 -7.87
N PRO A 164 -4.29 -24.82 -8.37
CA PRO A 164 -5.30 -25.61 -7.66
C PRO A 164 -4.94 -27.11 -7.55
N LYS A 165 -4.05 -27.61 -8.42
CA LYS A 165 -3.63 -29.03 -8.43
C LYS A 165 -2.51 -29.29 -7.42
N ASN A 166 -1.64 -28.30 -7.18
CA ASN A 166 -0.51 -28.39 -6.26
C ASN A 166 -0.55 -27.20 -5.28
N GLN A 167 -0.99 -27.44 -4.06
CA GLN A 167 -1.16 -26.40 -3.04
C GLN A 167 0.18 -26.04 -2.38
N PHE A 168 0.91 -25.10 -2.99
CA PHE A 168 2.11 -24.50 -2.39
C PHE A 168 1.77 -23.21 -1.68
N TYR A 169 2.29 -23.03 -0.46
CA TYR A 169 2.01 -21.87 0.38
C TYR A 169 2.93 -20.65 0.11
N SER A 170 4.04 -20.86 -0.58
CA SER A 170 5.00 -19.80 -0.94
C SER A 170 5.82 -20.24 -2.14
N MET A 171 6.57 -19.30 -2.73
CA MET A 171 7.53 -19.63 -3.79
C MET A 171 8.74 -20.41 -3.27
N LEU A 172 9.12 -20.22 -2.01
CA LEU A 172 10.15 -21.02 -1.34
C LEU A 172 9.70 -22.48 -1.16
N HIS A 173 8.47 -22.69 -0.69
CA HIS A 173 7.86 -24.01 -0.61
C HIS A 173 7.78 -24.66 -2.01
N LYS A 174 7.31 -23.93 -3.03
CA LYS A 174 7.29 -24.40 -4.42
C LYS A 174 8.69 -24.79 -4.93
N TYR A 175 9.72 -24.04 -4.55
CA TYR A 175 11.11 -24.29 -4.94
C TYR A 175 11.68 -25.56 -4.29
N VAL A 176 11.46 -25.77 -2.99
CA VAL A 176 12.00 -26.95 -2.28
C VAL A 176 11.26 -28.23 -2.66
N SER A 177 9.95 -28.17 -2.89
CA SER A 177 9.16 -29.32 -3.36
C SER A 177 9.43 -29.72 -4.82
N ARG A 178 10.31 -29.01 -5.52
CA ARG A 178 10.70 -29.27 -6.91
C ARG A 178 11.38 -30.63 -7.11
N GLU A 179 12.08 -31.18 -6.12
CA GLU A 179 12.80 -32.45 -6.29
C GLU A 179 11.88 -33.62 -6.69
N GLU A 180 10.57 -33.52 -6.44
CA GLU A 180 9.58 -34.52 -6.85
C GLU A 180 8.95 -34.26 -8.24
N MET A 181 9.11 -33.06 -8.84
CA MET A 181 8.37 -32.65 -10.05
C MET A 181 9.30 -31.91 -11.05
N SER A 182 9.74 -32.60 -12.10
CA SER A 182 10.66 -32.07 -13.11
C SER A 182 10.06 -30.87 -13.90
N GLY A 183 10.48 -29.63 -13.61
CA GLY A 183 10.09 -28.45 -14.39
C GLY A 183 10.52 -27.08 -13.84
N SER A 184 10.58 -26.08 -14.72
CA SER A 184 10.84 -24.65 -14.38
C SER A 184 9.71 -24.08 -13.51
N VAL A 185 10.05 -23.26 -12.49
CA VAL A 185 9.08 -22.65 -11.54
C VAL A 185 8.20 -21.60 -12.21
N ARG A 186 8.63 -21.09 -13.37
CA ARG A 186 8.09 -19.85 -13.96
C ARG A 186 6.70 -20.01 -14.58
N SER A 187 6.26 -21.23 -14.83
CA SER A 187 4.87 -21.51 -15.17
C SER A 187 4.64 -23.02 -15.17
N VAL A 188 3.95 -23.53 -14.14
CA VAL A 188 3.33 -24.85 -14.22
C VAL A 188 1.96 -24.66 -14.86
N GLU A 189 1.56 -25.58 -15.74
CA GLU A 189 0.24 -25.56 -16.38
C GLU A 189 -0.87 -25.40 -15.32
N GLY A 190 -1.64 -24.32 -15.38
CA GLY A 190 -2.71 -23.99 -14.42
C GLY A 190 -2.35 -22.96 -13.33
N ASP A 191 -1.16 -22.36 -13.39
CA ASP A 191 -0.77 -21.25 -12.51
C ASP A 191 -1.60 -19.97 -12.79
N ALA A 192 -2.22 -19.42 -11.76
CA ALA A 192 -3.01 -18.19 -11.84
C ALA A 192 -2.65 -17.20 -10.71
N VAL A 193 -2.65 -15.91 -11.03
CA VAL A 193 -2.51 -14.84 -10.03
C VAL A 193 -3.88 -14.63 -9.37
N ILE A 194 -3.97 -14.85 -8.06
CA ILE A 194 -5.22 -14.73 -7.31
C ILE A 194 -5.13 -13.47 -6.42
N PRO A 195 -5.98 -12.44 -6.65
CA PRO A 195 -5.93 -11.20 -5.88
C PRO A 195 -6.07 -11.39 -4.36
N ALA A 196 -6.80 -12.42 -3.92
CA ALA A 196 -6.95 -12.75 -2.50
C ALA A 196 -5.65 -13.24 -1.84
N LEU A 197 -4.66 -13.69 -2.62
CA LEU A 197 -3.36 -14.19 -2.17
C LEU A 197 -2.22 -13.17 -2.33
N GLY A 198 -2.53 -11.92 -2.72
CA GLY A 198 -1.51 -10.88 -2.90
C GLY A 198 -0.72 -10.52 -1.64
N PHE A 199 -1.19 -10.92 -0.45
CA PHE A 199 -0.46 -10.72 0.81
C PHE A 199 0.85 -11.54 0.87
N VAL A 200 0.95 -12.61 0.07
CA VAL A 200 2.17 -13.43 -0.03
C VAL A 200 3.29 -12.65 -0.72
N ASP A 201 2.95 -11.65 -1.54
CA ASP A 201 3.92 -10.77 -2.20
C ASP A 201 4.13 -9.44 -1.42
N ASP A 202 3.40 -9.21 -0.33
CA ASP A 202 3.53 -7.98 0.46
C ASP A 202 4.83 -8.02 1.28
N MET A 203 5.81 -7.23 0.84
CA MET A 203 7.12 -7.05 1.50
C MET A 203 7.04 -6.16 2.76
N SER A 204 5.89 -6.10 3.43
CA SER A 204 5.69 -5.24 4.61
C SER A 204 6.63 -5.67 5.73
N MET A 205 7.75 -4.94 5.89
CA MET A 205 8.52 -4.93 7.13
C MET A 205 7.75 -4.07 8.12
N THR A 206 6.83 -4.67 8.87
CA THR A 206 6.37 -4.06 10.11
C THR A 206 7.56 -4.09 11.07
N ASN A 207 8.32 -3.00 11.11
CA ASN A 207 9.15 -2.68 12.25
C ASN A 207 8.20 -2.51 13.43
N THR A 208 8.13 -3.52 14.28
CA THR A 208 7.71 -3.35 15.67
C THR A 208 8.71 -2.40 16.31
N HIS A 209 8.40 -1.10 16.27
CA HIS A 209 8.90 -0.17 17.28
C HIS A 209 8.24 -0.58 18.59
N GLU A 210 8.96 -1.35 19.39
CA GLU A 210 8.64 -1.53 20.80
C GLU A 210 8.82 -0.18 21.51
N LEU A 211 7.82 0.15 22.32
CA LEU A 211 7.79 1.28 23.24
C LEU A 211 8.31 0.83 24.61
#